data_AF-A0A4S8MZI6-F1
#
_entry.id   AF-A0A4S8MZI6-F1
#
_cell.length_a   1.000
_cell.length_b   1.000
_cell.length_c   1.000
_cell.angle_alpha   90.00
_cell.angle_beta   90.00
_cell.angle_gamma   90.00
#
_symmetry.space_group_name_H-M   'P 1'
#
loop_
_entity.id
_entity.type
_entity.pdbx_description
1 polymer ?
#
loop_
_entity_poly.entity_id
_entity_poly.type
_entity_poly.pdbx_seq_one_letter_code
_entity_poly.pdbx_strand_id
1 'polypeptide(L)' 'MSGILDALTCLAVACLLFPLGTWGRAHASTLVVDAIQGEEREHRISVLRRGALTCQVVAGVLAVVAFLLLATR' A
#
# COMPACT_ATOMS: atom_id res chain seq x y z
N MET A 1 -5.56 -20.91 -18.93
CA MET A 1 -4.74 -21.04 -17.71
C MET A 1 -4.16 -19.70 -17.23
N SER A 2 -4.02 -18.67 -18.08
CA SER A 2 -3.41 -17.37 -17.74
C SER A 2 -4.19 -16.52 -16.71
N GLY A 3 -5.51 -16.40 -16.85
CA GLY A 3 -6.29 -15.43 -16.03
C GLY A 3 -6.43 -15.77 -14.54
N ILE A 4 -6.31 -17.04 -14.16
CA ILE A 4 -6.30 -17.44 -12.74
C ILE A 4 -4.97 -17.05 -12.10
N LEU A 5 -3.85 -17.24 -12.81
CA LEU A 5 -2.53 -16.76 -12.36
C LEU A 5 -2.50 -15.24 -12.23
N ASP A 6 -3.10 -14.52 -13.18
CA ASP A 6 -3.17 -13.04 -13.13
C ASP A 6 -3.97 -12.56 -11.91
N ALA A 7 -5.12 -13.18 -11.63
CA ALA A 7 -5.94 -12.88 -10.47
C ALA A 7 -5.21 -13.19 -9.15
N LEU A 8 -4.55 -14.35 -9.05
CA LEU A 8 -3.75 -14.73 -7.89
C LEU A 8 -2.59 -13.77 -7.66
N THR A 9 -1.92 -13.32 -8.72
CA THR A 9 -0.81 -12.38 -8.63
C THR A 9 -1.30 -11.02 -8.13
N CYS A 10 -2.41 -10.52 -8.68
CA CYS A 10 -3.04 -9.27 -8.21
C CYS A 10 -3.42 -9.37 -6.73
N LEU A 11 -4.02 -10.49 -6.31
CA LEU A 11 -4.48 -10.71 -4.95
C LEU A 11 -3.30 -10.85 -3.97
N ALA A 12 -2.24 -11.56 -4.37
CA ALA A 12 -1.00 -11.66 -3.59
C ALA A 12 -0.35 -10.29 -3.38
N VAL A 13 -0.23 -9.47 -4.43
CA VAL A 13 0.34 -8.12 -4.33
C VAL A 13 -0.56 -7.22 -3.48
N ALA A 14 -1.89 -7.29 -3.63
CA ALA A 14 -2.83 -6.55 -2.79
C ALA A 14 -2.67 -6.91 -1.30
N CYS A 15 -2.55 -8.20 -0.99
CA CYS A 15 -2.33 -8.71 0.37
C CYS A 15 -0.99 -8.28 0.96
N LEU A 16 0.02 -7.95 0.15
CA LEU A 16 1.28 -7.40 0.64
C LEU A 16 1.22 -5.89 0.84
N LEU A 17 0.67 -5.16 -0.14
CA LEU A 17 0.61 -3.69 -0.12
C LEU A 17 -0.33 -3.16 0.97
N PHE A 18 -1.43 -3.85 1.25
CA PHE A 18 -2.39 -3.43 2.27
C PHE A 18 -1.78 -3.38 3.69
N PRO A 19 -1.18 -4.46 4.23
CA PRO A 19 -0.52 -4.42 5.53
C PRO A 19 0.71 -3.52 5.55
N LEU A 20 1.45 -3.42 4.44
CA LEU A 20 2.56 -2.47 4.32
C LEU A 20 2.07 -1.02 4.46
N GLY A 21 0.95 -0.66 3.83
CA GLY A 21 0.37 0.67 3.93
C GLY A 21 -0.25 0.96 5.31
N THR A 22 -0.87 -0.02 5.98
CA THR A 22 -1.36 0.18 7.35
C THR A 22 -0.20 0.33 8.34
N TRP A 23 0.80 -0.53 8.24
CA TRP A 23 2.00 -0.49 9.09
C TRP A 23 2.80 0.79 8.87
N GLY A 24 3.05 1.17 7.61
CA GLY A 24 3.79 2.38 7.24
C GLY A 24 3.09 3.67 7.68
N ARG A 25 1.75 3.72 7.68
CA ARG A 25 1.00 4.85 8.25
C ARG A 25 1.17 4.94 9.77
N ALA A 26 1.09 3.80 10.46
CA ALA A 26 1.17 3.74 11.92
C ALA A 26 2.58 4.06 12.44
N HIS A 27 3.62 3.63 11.73
CA HIS A 27 5.03 3.82 12.10
C HIS A 27 5.67 5.01 11.39
N ALA A 28 4.90 5.85 10.69
CA ALA A 28 5.47 6.95 9.92
C ALA A 28 6.34 7.90 10.77
N SER A 29 5.98 8.09 12.04
CA SER A 29 6.72 8.93 12.98
C SER A 29 7.98 8.29 13.57
N THR A 30 8.12 6.97 13.47
CA THR A 30 9.30 6.21 13.93
C THR A 30 10.26 5.86 12.80
N LEU A 31 9.79 5.85 11.54
CA LEU A 31 10.65 5.67 10.36
C LEU A 31 11.43 6.93 9.97
N VAL A 32 10.93 8.12 10.32
CA VAL A 32 11.64 9.37 10.08
C VAL A 32 12.73 9.51 11.14
N VAL A 33 13.98 9.61 10.67
CA VAL A 33 15.18 9.82 11.51
C VAL A 33 14.97 10.98 12.48
N ASP A 34 15.23 10.73 13.76
CA ASP A 34 15.09 11.72 14.84
C ASP A 34 16.11 12.88 14.78
N ALA A 35 17.13 12.77 13.93
CA ALA A 35 18.07 13.85 13.67
C ALA A 35 17.43 15.01 12.87
N ILE A 36 16.28 14.80 12.23
CA ILE A 36 15.51 15.87 11.57
C ILE A 36 14.48 16.38 12.57
N GLN A 37 14.56 17.66 12.95
CA GLN A 37 13.63 18.30 13.89
C GLN A 37 12.82 19.43 13.23
N GLY A 38 11.73 19.83 13.88
CA GLY A 38 10.87 20.93 13.42
C GLY A 38 10.01 20.58 12.20
N GLU A 39 9.67 21.60 11.40
CA GLU A 39 8.75 21.48 10.27
C GLU A 39 9.18 20.45 9.20
N GLU A 40 10.49 20.30 8.97
CA GLU A 40 11.04 19.32 8.01
C GLU A 40 10.67 17.88 8.39
N ARG A 41 10.62 17.58 9.71
CA ARG A 41 10.23 16.27 10.23
C ARG A 41 8.74 16.02 9.99
N GLU A 42 7.90 16.99 10.32
CA GLU A 42 6.45 16.90 10.13
C GLU A 42 6.09 16.75 8.65
N HIS A 43 6.79 17.48 7.78
CA HIS A 43 6.62 17.37 6.33
C HIS A 43 6.93 15.95 5.84
N ARG A 44 8.06 15.36 6.26
CA ARG A 44 8.44 13.99 5.87
C ARG A 44 7.48 12.94 6.41
N ILE A 45 7.00 13.08 7.64
CA ILE A 45 5.96 12.20 8.20
C ILE A 45 4.69 12.28 7.36
N SER A 46 4.27 13.49 6.95
CA SER A 46 3.13 13.70 6.07
C SER A 46 3.31 13.01 4.71
N VAL A 47 4.47 13.18 4.07
CA VAL A 47 4.79 12.52 2.79
C VAL A 47 4.79 11.00 2.94
N LEU A 48 5.38 10.48 4.02
CA LEU A 48 5.44 9.04 4.28
C LEU A 48 4.02 8.45 4.51
N ARG A 49 3.17 9.16 5.26
CA ARG A 49 1.75 8.79 5.42
C ARG A 49 0.99 8.81 4.10
N ARG A 50 1.27 9.78 3.21
CA ARG A 50 0.68 9.83 1.86
C ARG A 50 1.15 8.66 1.00
N GLY A 51 2.42 8.28 1.04
CA GLY A 51 2.93 7.10 0.36
C GLY A 51 2.33 5.79 0.89
N ALA A 52 2.11 5.70 2.19
CA ALA A 52 1.42 4.56 2.79
C ALA A 52 -0.07 4.50 2.39
N LEU A 53 -0.74 5.65 2.22
CA LEU A 53 -2.10 5.72 1.67
C LEU A 53 -2.18 5.26 0.21
N THR A 54 -1.25 5.70 -0.65
CA THR A 54 -1.26 5.27 -2.06
C THR A 54 -1.06 3.76 -2.17
N CYS A 55 -0.22 3.16 -1.32
CA CYS A 55 -0.05 1.72 -1.21
C CYS A 55 -1.37 0.98 -0.95
N GLN A 56 -2.20 1.50 -0.04
CA GLN A 56 -3.53 0.93 0.25
C GLN A 56 -4.53 1.13 -0.89
N VAL A 57 -4.51 2.29 -1.55
CA VAL A 57 -5.36 2.53 -2.73
C VAL A 57 -5.04 1.55 -3.84
N VAL A 58 -3.74 1.36 -4.14
CA VAL A 58 -3.29 0.39 -5.14
C VAL A 58 -3.67 -1.04 -4.75
N ALA A 59 -3.55 -1.40 -3.47
CA ALA A 59 -4.01 -2.70 -2.97
C ALA A 59 -5.51 -2.91 -3.22
N GLY A 60 -6.34 -1.89 -2.94
CA GLY A 60 -7.78 -1.93 -3.20
C GLY A 60 -8.11 -2.09 -4.69
N VAL A 61 -7.41 -1.35 -5.56
CA VAL A 61 -7.58 -1.46 -7.02
C VAL A 61 -7.22 -2.87 -7.50
N LEU A 62 -6.08 -3.42 -7.06
CA LEU A 62 -5.66 -4.78 -7.43
C LEU A 62 -6.64 -5.85 -6.93
N ALA A 63 -7.23 -5.68 -5.74
CA ALA A 63 -8.26 -6.57 -5.24
C ALA A 63 -9.54 -6.52 -6.10
N VAL A 64 -9.97 -5.33 -6.52
CA VAL A 64 -11.13 -5.16 -7.42
C VAL A 64 -10.85 -5.80 -8.78
N VAL A 65 -9.66 -5.59 -9.36
CA VAL A 65 -9.26 -6.21 -10.63
C VAL A 65 -9.21 -7.73 -10.51
N ALA A 66 -8.64 -8.27 -9.43
CA ALA A 66 -8.63 -9.70 -9.18
C ALA A 66 -10.05 -10.28 -9.10
N PHE A 67 -10.95 -9.58 -8.41
CA PHE A 67 -12.36 -9.96 -8.32
C PHE A 67 -13.05 -9.96 -9.70
N LEU A 68 -12.87 -8.91 -10.50
CA LEU A 68 -13.42 -8.83 -11.85
C LEU A 68 -12.89 -9.94 -12.76
N LEU A 69 -11.59 -10.26 -12.68
CA LEU A 69 -10.97 -11.33 -13.44
C LEU A 69 -11.53 -12.71 -13.07
N LEU A 70 -11.87 -12.93 -11.79
CA LEU A 70 -12.51 -14.16 -11.32
C LEU A 70 -13.99 -14.22 -11.71
N ALA A 71 -14.70 -13.08 -11.70
CA ALA A 71 -16.14 -13.02 -11.99
C ALA A 71 -16.48 -13.12 -13.49
N THR A 72 -15.54 -12.77 -14.38
CA THR A 72 -15.70 -12.82 -15.85
C THR A 72 -15.12 -14.08 -16.48
N ARG A 73 -14.58 -14.99 -15.67
CA ARG A 73 -14.03 -16.29 -16.04
C ARG A 73 -15.09 -17.39 -15.91
#